data_AF-A0A2A4VND6-F1
#
_entry.id   AF-A0A2A4VND6-F1
#
_cell.length_a   1.000
_cell.length_b   1.000
_cell.length_c   1.000
_cell.angle_alpha   90.00
_cell.angle_beta   90.00
_cell.angle_gamma   90.00
#
_symmetry.space_group_name_H-M   'P 1'
#
loop_
_entity.id
_entity.type
_entity.pdbx_description
1 polymer ?
#
loop_
_entity_poly.entity_id
_entity_poly.type
_entity_poly.pdbx_seq_one_letter_code
_entity_poly.pdbx_strand_id
1 'polypeptide(L)'
;MYKILNVILFGITVLLSGCYFDATKKDELPTIIQTVTLIEGFPFSVELPQGVDRVLSDNSDIYYTVVNNTVNGITPNVNEDTSFFMQLPSNQAIEIRVLNKPYKKFNELTRNYAFANGNIAKYKQFLTDGNDIPLAPIGDQKVHYPVTVSKYAHDLYASYRATGDITVLDRFYINALWLRDNCIYTNYGFCSWRTEPEYAPYYTGTDWSSAMAQGQAISVMISAYALTKDLSYLKVAQDAISAFLYPAEVKGVKSSWGNDVWYEEYTSNNPAHVLNGFIFSMAGLYDAVDLLADESAKFAFDQGIIALKNKLDFYDVDFTSLYDVNDEQLRFANAKAKSLDGYHELHILQLAWLYQVTQEPKFLTMFTKFLANDVATFRTRKMKSGLSNRIESINTSYSVRPGTNGPTWLYDRIWTYGNYWSTNKNGTEIIFELNQINDSEGVKCIMMSSIDTKFFPKYFDVFSYSDGQWQLEIEREVVEQLKYTEYTWKYQGKESTARTYCFDKPIKTTDKFKIEVYIGNSNLIALKEIDVHFNRSKVEQELLAIYENWKPNP
;
A
#
# COMPACT_ATOMS: atom_id res chain seq x y z
N MET A 1 18.88 -42.18 71.24
CA MET A 1 18.96 -42.84 69.92
C MET A 1 19.43 -41.78 68.93
N TYR A 2 20.67 -41.96 68.47
CA TYR A 2 21.46 -41.01 67.67
C TYR A 2 21.31 -41.31 66.17
N LYS A 3 21.07 -40.30 65.31
CA LYS A 3 22.04 -39.77 64.31
C LYS A 3 21.37 -38.88 63.25
N ILE A 4 22.10 -37.82 62.95
CA ILE A 4 21.97 -36.74 61.97
C ILE A 4 22.23 -37.28 60.54
N LEU A 5 21.58 -36.74 59.48
CA LEU A 5 22.26 -36.23 58.27
C LEU A 5 21.33 -35.54 57.24
N ASN A 6 21.91 -34.52 56.60
CA ASN A 6 21.44 -33.60 55.55
C ASN A 6 21.02 -34.25 54.21
N VAL A 7 20.28 -33.52 53.35
CA VAL A 7 20.74 -32.91 52.06
C VAL A 7 19.56 -32.51 51.12
N ILE A 8 19.55 -31.22 50.78
CA ILE A 8 19.14 -30.43 49.58
C ILE A 8 18.74 -31.21 48.29
N LEU A 9 17.63 -30.86 47.60
CA LEU A 9 17.59 -30.25 46.24
C LEU A 9 16.16 -30.05 45.65
N PHE A 10 16.05 -28.99 44.85
CA PHE A 10 14.90 -28.48 44.08
C PHE A 10 14.28 -29.47 43.09
N GLY A 11 12.97 -29.35 42.84
CA GLY A 11 12.29 -29.95 41.70
C GLY A 11 11.00 -29.20 41.37
N ILE A 12 11.05 -28.37 40.34
CA ILE A 12 9.93 -27.61 39.75
C ILE A 12 9.06 -28.60 38.97
N THR A 13 7.77 -28.64 39.29
CA THR A 13 6.76 -29.37 38.51
C THR A 13 6.33 -28.52 37.32
N VAL A 14 6.79 -28.87 36.12
CA VAL A 14 6.24 -28.34 34.87
C VAL A 14 4.94 -29.10 34.58
N LEU A 15 3.82 -28.38 34.53
CA LEU A 15 2.52 -28.89 34.10
C LEU A 15 2.49 -28.89 32.57
N LEU A 16 2.68 -30.06 31.97
CA LEU A 16 2.32 -30.34 30.58
C LEU A 16 0.79 -30.51 30.49
N SER A 17 0.08 -29.53 29.95
CA SER A 17 -1.20 -29.75 29.27
C SER A 17 -0.86 -30.23 27.86
N GLY A 18 -1.30 -31.37 27.31
CA GLY A 18 -2.38 -32.26 27.67
C GLY A 18 -3.05 -32.71 26.37
N CYS A 19 -2.31 -33.33 25.44
CA CYS A 19 -2.93 -34.13 24.38
C CYS A 19 -3.53 -35.37 25.03
N TYR A 20 -4.78 -35.67 24.73
CA TYR A 20 -5.49 -36.86 25.19
C TYR A 20 -4.78 -38.11 24.62
N PHE A 21 -3.87 -38.70 25.40
CA PHE A 21 -3.34 -40.03 25.14
C PHE A 21 -4.26 -41.04 25.83
N ASP A 22 -4.93 -41.86 25.03
CA ASP A 22 -5.69 -43.03 25.49
C ASP A 22 -4.74 -43.98 26.25
N ALA A 23 -4.95 -44.11 27.56
CA ALA A 23 -4.03 -44.77 28.49
C ALA A 23 -4.01 -46.32 28.38
N THR A 24 -4.34 -46.88 27.22
CA THR A 24 -4.40 -48.33 26.97
C THR A 24 -3.38 -48.85 25.94
N LYS A 25 -2.55 -47.99 25.36
CA LYS A 25 -1.35 -48.39 24.59
C LYS A 25 -0.09 -47.76 25.18
N LYS A 26 0.92 -48.58 25.45
CA LYS A 26 2.31 -48.10 25.58
C LYS A 26 2.75 -47.68 24.17
N ASP A 27 2.38 -46.50 23.74
CA ASP A 27 2.90 -45.95 22.49
C ASP A 27 4.36 -45.56 22.72
N GLU A 28 5.28 -46.26 22.04
CA GLU A 28 6.69 -45.90 21.99
C GLU A 28 6.82 -44.47 21.48
N LEU A 29 7.63 -43.64 22.16
CA LEU A 29 7.93 -42.29 21.70
C LEU A 29 8.39 -42.34 20.23
N PRO A 30 7.87 -41.45 19.37
CA PRO A 30 8.21 -41.47 17.97
C PRO A 30 9.72 -41.31 17.78
N THR A 31 10.29 -42.02 16.82
CA THR A 31 11.69 -41.85 16.45
C THR A 31 11.85 -40.52 15.73
N ILE A 32 12.55 -39.57 16.35
CA ILE A 32 12.87 -38.28 15.71
C ILE A 32 13.88 -38.54 14.60
N ILE A 33 13.46 -38.33 13.36
CA ILE A 33 14.31 -38.55 12.18
C ILE A 33 14.98 -37.27 11.70
N GLN A 34 14.44 -36.11 12.09
CA GLN A 34 14.96 -34.80 11.74
C GLN A 34 14.50 -33.76 12.77
N THR A 35 15.38 -32.81 13.08
CA THR A 35 15.08 -31.65 13.93
C THR A 35 15.37 -30.37 13.15
N VAL A 36 14.43 -29.44 13.14
CA VAL A 36 14.60 -28.07 12.64
C VAL A 36 14.54 -27.12 13.82
N THR A 37 15.55 -26.28 14.00
CA THR A 37 15.55 -25.24 15.04
C THR A 37 15.50 -23.87 14.40
N LEU A 38 14.46 -23.09 14.70
CA LEU A 38 14.23 -21.75 14.14
C LEU A 38 13.60 -20.85 15.21
N ILE A 39 13.73 -19.53 15.03
CA ILE A 39 12.97 -18.57 15.82
C ILE A 39 11.49 -18.59 15.39
N GLU A 40 10.60 -18.17 16.28
CA GLU A 40 9.17 -18.04 15.99
C GLU A 40 8.87 -17.14 14.80
N GLY A 41 7.77 -17.44 14.08
CA GLY A 41 7.34 -16.68 12.92
C GLY A 41 8.39 -16.68 11.80
N PHE A 42 9.03 -17.80 11.50
CA PHE A 42 9.93 -17.96 10.35
C PHE A 42 9.52 -19.14 9.48
N PRO A 43 9.66 -19.01 8.15
CA PRO A 43 9.39 -20.12 7.24
C PRO A 43 10.44 -21.23 7.37
N PHE A 44 10.02 -22.47 7.20
CA PHE A 44 10.90 -23.65 7.15
C PHE A 44 10.53 -24.58 6.01
N SER A 45 11.51 -25.34 5.53
CA SER A 45 11.33 -26.38 4.51
C SER A 45 12.02 -27.67 4.94
N VAL A 46 11.31 -28.79 4.87
CA VAL A 46 11.81 -30.12 5.23
C VAL A 46 11.40 -31.14 4.18
N GLU A 47 12.36 -31.84 3.59
CA GLU A 47 12.08 -32.97 2.70
C GLU A 47 11.58 -34.18 3.50
N LEU A 48 10.48 -34.78 3.06
CA LEU A 48 9.96 -36.00 3.67
C LEU A 48 10.84 -37.20 3.27
N PRO A 49 11.00 -38.20 4.16
CA PRO A 49 11.73 -39.42 3.84
C PRO A 49 11.14 -40.15 2.63
N GLN A 50 11.99 -40.89 1.91
CA GLN A 50 11.56 -41.70 0.78
C GLN A 50 10.48 -42.71 1.21
N GLY A 51 9.32 -42.70 0.54
CA GLY A 51 8.18 -43.57 0.85
C GLY A 51 7.21 -43.02 1.90
N VAL A 52 7.46 -41.81 2.43
CA VAL A 52 6.51 -41.05 3.25
C VAL A 52 5.85 -39.99 2.38
N ASP A 53 4.54 -40.09 2.17
CA ASP A 53 3.77 -39.19 1.30
C ASP A 53 2.90 -38.18 2.07
N ARG A 54 2.82 -38.30 3.40
CA ARG A 54 1.96 -37.46 4.25
C ARG A 54 2.46 -37.32 5.68
N VAL A 55 2.11 -36.20 6.30
CA VAL A 55 2.16 -35.99 7.76
C VAL A 55 0.84 -36.51 8.35
N LEU A 56 0.92 -37.25 9.47
CA LEU A 56 -0.23 -37.91 10.11
C LEU A 56 -0.93 -37.03 11.15
N SER A 57 -0.24 -36.03 11.70
CA SER A 57 -0.82 -35.14 12.69
C SER A 57 -1.47 -33.92 12.05
N ASP A 58 -2.77 -33.74 12.29
CA ASP A 58 -3.42 -32.44 12.34
C ASP A 58 -2.99 -31.74 13.64
N ASN A 59 -1.71 -31.38 13.73
CA ASN A 59 -1.27 -30.52 14.83
C ASN A 59 -1.72 -29.11 14.44
N SER A 60 -2.86 -28.67 14.98
CA SER A 60 -3.48 -27.37 14.66
C SER A 60 -2.52 -26.20 14.86
N ASP A 61 -1.43 -26.39 15.59
CA ASP A 61 -0.62 -25.30 16.10
C ASP A 61 0.56 -24.95 15.17
N ILE A 62 0.77 -25.70 14.07
CA ILE A 62 1.76 -25.35 13.02
C ILE A 62 1.08 -25.28 11.66
N TYR A 63 1.26 -24.15 10.98
CA TYR A 63 0.85 -24.01 9.59
C TYR A 63 1.90 -24.65 8.67
N TYR A 64 1.46 -25.54 7.78
CA TYR A 64 2.30 -26.11 6.73
C TYR A 64 1.51 -26.52 5.49
N THR A 65 2.24 -26.69 4.39
CA THR A 65 1.77 -27.27 3.13
C THR A 65 2.79 -28.31 2.67
N VAL A 66 2.36 -29.29 1.87
CA VAL A 66 3.24 -30.30 1.30
C VAL A 66 3.24 -30.17 -0.22
N VAL A 67 4.41 -29.90 -0.80
CA VAL A 67 4.60 -29.75 -2.26
C VAL A 67 5.82 -30.55 -2.67
N ASN A 68 5.70 -31.43 -3.66
CA ASN A 68 6.79 -32.24 -4.21
C ASN A 68 7.63 -32.97 -3.15
N ASN A 69 6.98 -33.60 -2.17
CA ASN A 69 7.63 -34.31 -1.05
C ASN A 69 8.38 -33.40 -0.06
N THR A 70 8.13 -32.09 -0.09
CA THR A 70 8.68 -31.11 0.85
C THR A 70 7.57 -30.47 1.67
N VAL A 71 7.71 -30.53 2.99
CA VAL A 71 6.89 -29.76 3.94
C VAL A 71 7.42 -28.34 3.98
N ASN A 72 6.59 -27.37 3.60
CA ASN A 72 6.86 -25.94 3.76
C ASN A 72 5.93 -25.38 4.83
N GLY A 73 6.49 -24.93 5.94
CA GLY A 73 5.71 -24.44 7.07
C GLY A 73 6.23 -23.12 7.62
N ILE A 74 5.53 -22.63 8.64
CA ILE A 74 5.91 -21.45 9.40
C ILE A 74 5.93 -21.82 10.87
N THR A 75 6.99 -21.46 11.58
CA THR A 75 7.03 -21.67 13.03
C THR A 75 5.96 -20.80 13.72
N PRO A 76 5.20 -21.33 14.69
CA PRO A 76 4.23 -20.56 15.43
C PRO A 76 4.90 -19.56 16.36
N ASN A 77 4.15 -18.55 16.78
CA ASN A 77 4.51 -17.66 17.87
C ASN A 77 4.30 -18.40 19.20
N VAL A 78 5.30 -18.31 20.08
CA VAL A 78 5.40 -19.05 21.33
C VAL A 78 5.82 -18.09 22.44
N ASN A 79 5.43 -18.35 23.69
CA ASN A 79 5.81 -17.47 24.81
C ASN A 79 7.15 -17.88 25.45
N GLU A 80 7.66 -19.05 25.11
CA GLU A 80 8.92 -19.63 25.58
C GLU A 80 9.43 -20.64 24.55
N ASP A 81 10.72 -20.95 24.60
CA ASP A 81 11.32 -21.98 23.75
C ASP A 81 10.57 -23.30 23.91
N THR A 82 10.14 -23.87 22.80
CA THR A 82 9.31 -25.08 22.82
C THR A 82 9.58 -25.96 21.59
N SER A 83 8.94 -27.12 21.53
CA SER A 83 9.08 -28.05 20.41
C SER A 83 7.73 -28.62 20.01
N PHE A 84 7.51 -28.65 18.70
CA PHE A 84 6.36 -29.27 18.08
C PHE A 84 6.83 -30.50 17.31
N PHE A 85 5.94 -31.47 17.18
CA PHE A 85 6.26 -32.73 16.50
C PHE A 85 5.29 -32.94 15.36
N MET A 86 5.83 -33.07 14.14
CA MET A 86 5.07 -33.49 12.96
C MET A 86 5.18 -35.01 12.85
N GLN A 87 4.08 -35.71 13.13
CA GLN A 87 4.05 -37.17 13.11
C GLN A 87 4.08 -37.69 11.67
N LEU A 88 4.90 -38.71 11.42
CA LEU A 88 5.03 -39.39 10.14
C LEU A 88 4.62 -40.87 10.29
N PRO A 89 4.34 -41.58 9.17
CA PRO A 89 4.16 -43.02 9.18
C PRO A 89 5.32 -43.77 9.85
N SER A 90 5.06 -45.01 10.29
CA SER A 90 6.05 -45.90 10.91
C SER A 90 6.65 -45.39 12.24
N ASN A 91 5.86 -44.66 13.03
CA ASN A 91 6.26 -44.11 14.34
C ASN A 91 7.49 -43.18 14.26
N GLN A 92 7.62 -42.43 13.15
CA GLN A 92 8.64 -41.41 12.95
C GLN A 92 8.06 -40.01 13.20
N ALA A 93 8.90 -39.04 13.56
CA ALA A 93 8.47 -37.64 13.62
C ALA A 93 9.60 -36.67 13.23
N ILE A 94 9.20 -35.49 12.77
CA ILE A 94 10.07 -34.32 12.62
C ILE A 94 9.84 -33.41 13.82
N GLU A 95 10.89 -33.08 14.55
CA GLU A 95 10.87 -32.10 15.64
C GLU A 95 11.07 -30.70 15.05
N ILE A 96 10.13 -29.79 15.30
CA ILE A 96 10.26 -28.36 15.02
C ILE A 96 10.50 -27.66 16.36
N ARG A 97 11.75 -27.35 16.65
CA ARG A 97 12.15 -26.57 17.82
C ARG A 97 12.01 -25.08 17.50
N VAL A 98 11.17 -24.42 18.28
CA VAL A 98 10.86 -22.99 18.10
C VAL A 98 11.47 -22.22 19.26
N LEU A 99 12.34 -21.26 18.93
CA LEU A 99 12.93 -20.34 19.90
C LEU A 99 12.03 -19.11 20.02
N ASN A 100 11.66 -18.74 21.24
CA ASN A 100 10.89 -17.52 21.49
C ASN A 100 11.76 -16.29 21.19
N LYS A 101 11.16 -15.25 20.62
CA LYS A 101 11.83 -13.99 20.37
C LYS A 101 11.82 -13.13 21.63
N PRO A 102 12.99 -12.64 22.09
CA PRO A 102 13.01 -11.69 23.20
C PRO A 102 12.43 -10.33 22.77
N TYR A 103 11.65 -9.71 23.67
CA TYR A 103 11.16 -8.35 23.48
C TYR A 103 12.31 -7.34 23.44
N LYS A 104 12.51 -6.67 22.29
CA LYS A 104 13.50 -5.58 22.21
C LYS A 104 12.95 -4.30 22.82
N LYS A 105 13.43 -3.98 24.02
CA LYS A 105 13.07 -2.77 24.76
C LYS A 105 13.85 -1.55 24.24
N PHE A 106 13.20 -0.40 24.21
CA PHE A 106 13.83 0.88 23.86
C PHE A 106 13.24 2.04 24.67
N ASN A 107 14.04 3.07 24.90
CA ASN A 107 13.71 4.15 25.83
C ASN A 107 13.20 5.42 25.13
N GLU A 108 13.54 5.62 23.86
CA GLU A 108 13.25 6.84 23.12
C GLU A 108 11.79 6.91 22.66
N LEU A 109 11.30 8.13 22.43
CA LEU A 109 10.04 8.34 21.71
C LEU A 109 10.25 8.03 20.22
N THR A 110 9.20 7.54 19.58
CA THR A 110 9.23 7.25 18.15
C THR A 110 9.09 8.52 17.31
N ARG A 111 9.53 8.44 16.06
CA ARG A 111 9.15 9.41 15.03
C ARG A 111 7.65 9.29 14.72
N ASN A 112 7.10 10.29 14.03
CA ASN A 112 5.75 10.16 13.47
C ASN A 112 5.74 9.06 12.41
N TYR A 113 4.67 8.29 12.34
CA TYR A 113 4.46 7.35 11.23
C TYR A 113 4.51 8.08 9.88
N ALA A 114 5.10 7.46 8.86
CA ALA A 114 5.50 8.09 7.59
C ALA A 114 4.39 8.92 6.91
N PHE A 115 3.13 8.53 7.07
CA PHE A 115 2.03 9.17 6.38
C PHE A 115 1.06 9.92 7.31
N ALA A 116 1.47 10.13 8.56
CA ALA A 116 0.74 10.91 9.56
C ALA A 116 1.08 12.41 9.42
N ASN A 117 0.09 13.27 9.63
CA ASN A 117 0.23 14.72 9.49
C ASN A 117 -0.35 15.52 10.66
N GLY A 118 -0.92 14.85 11.67
CA GLY A 118 -1.47 15.53 12.84
C GLY A 118 -2.83 16.19 12.61
N ASN A 119 -3.44 16.06 11.43
CA ASN A 119 -4.73 16.68 11.12
C ASN A 119 -5.89 15.87 11.73
N ILE A 120 -6.05 15.98 13.05
CA ILE A 120 -7.09 15.26 13.82
C ILE A 120 -8.51 15.73 13.49
N ALA A 121 -8.69 16.94 12.97
CA ALA A 121 -10.01 17.51 12.66
C ALA A 121 -10.79 16.71 11.59
N LYS A 122 -10.08 16.04 10.66
CA LYS A 122 -10.70 15.24 9.59
C LYS A 122 -11.46 14.00 10.11
N TYR A 123 -11.20 13.59 11.36
CA TYR A 123 -11.85 12.43 11.97
C TYR A 123 -13.16 12.76 12.69
N LYS A 124 -13.54 14.04 12.80
CA LYS A 124 -14.79 14.45 13.48
C LYS A 124 -16.03 13.71 12.94
N GLN A 125 -16.06 13.39 11.65
CA GLN A 125 -17.16 12.66 11.01
C GLN A 125 -17.24 11.16 11.39
N PHE A 126 -16.17 10.59 11.95
CA PHE A 126 -16.08 9.19 12.36
C PHE A 126 -16.28 9.01 13.87
N LEU A 127 -16.33 10.11 14.64
CA LEU A 127 -16.47 10.07 16.09
C LEU A 127 -17.92 10.32 16.50
N THR A 128 -18.33 9.73 17.62
CA THR A 128 -19.66 9.93 18.22
C THR A 128 -19.51 10.52 19.61
N ASP A 129 -20.56 11.18 20.11
CA ASP A 129 -20.54 11.78 21.44
C ASP A 129 -20.18 10.73 22.51
N GLY A 130 -19.14 11.02 23.29
CA GLY A 130 -18.66 10.14 24.36
C GLY A 130 -17.83 8.93 23.92
N ASN A 131 -17.49 8.78 22.63
CA ASN A 131 -16.60 7.72 22.14
C ASN A 131 -15.48 8.27 21.26
N ASP A 132 -14.24 8.07 21.71
CA ASP A 132 -13.02 8.51 21.01
C ASP A 132 -12.42 7.46 20.07
N ILE A 133 -13.11 6.33 19.87
CA ILE A 133 -12.72 5.30 18.91
C ILE A 133 -13.57 5.49 17.64
N PRO A 134 -12.95 5.72 16.47
CA PRO A 134 -13.70 6.05 15.26
C PRO A 134 -14.52 4.88 14.72
N LEU A 135 -15.65 5.21 14.12
CA LEU A 135 -16.53 4.33 13.37
C LEU A 135 -16.49 4.70 11.88
N ALA A 136 -16.15 3.74 11.03
CA ALA A 136 -16.10 3.91 9.58
C ALA A 136 -17.19 3.08 8.88
N PRO A 137 -17.75 3.56 7.77
CA PRO A 137 -18.70 2.78 6.98
C PRO A 137 -17.98 1.63 6.27
N ILE A 138 -18.44 0.40 6.49
CA ILE A 138 -18.09 -0.81 5.74
C ILE A 138 -19.42 -1.40 5.25
N GLY A 139 -19.70 -1.24 3.95
CA GLY A 139 -21.05 -1.45 3.41
C GLY A 139 -22.05 -0.50 4.06
N ASP A 140 -23.18 -1.02 4.50
CA ASP A 140 -24.25 -0.25 5.16
C ASP A 140 -24.04 -0.13 6.69
N GLN A 141 -22.98 -0.74 7.24
CA GLN A 141 -22.70 -0.75 8.67
C GLN A 141 -21.59 0.22 9.05
N LYS A 142 -21.68 0.79 10.24
CA LYS A 142 -20.59 1.55 10.86
C LYS A 142 -19.90 0.69 11.89
N VAL A 143 -18.60 0.46 11.72
CA VAL A 143 -17.81 -0.42 12.57
C VAL A 143 -16.50 0.23 12.97
N HIS A 144 -15.88 -0.26 14.05
CA HIS A 144 -14.53 0.14 14.44
C HIS A 144 -13.51 -0.49 13.49
N TYR A 145 -13.37 0.11 12.31
CA TYR A 145 -12.47 -0.38 11.28
C TYR A 145 -11.01 -0.13 11.70
N PRO A 146 -10.17 -1.17 11.90
CA PRO A 146 -8.82 -1.00 12.46
C PRO A 146 -7.91 -0.04 11.68
N VAL A 147 -8.08 0.06 10.35
CA VAL A 147 -7.38 1.06 9.53
C VAL A 147 -7.73 2.49 9.96
N THR A 148 -9.02 2.79 10.18
CA THR A 148 -9.46 4.12 10.59
C THR A 148 -8.99 4.44 12.01
N VAL A 149 -9.08 3.47 12.93
CA VAL A 149 -8.59 3.60 14.31
C VAL A 149 -7.08 3.88 14.31
N SER A 150 -6.29 3.11 13.55
CA SER A 150 -4.84 3.26 13.48
C SER A 150 -4.43 4.59 12.83
N LYS A 151 -5.06 4.99 11.73
CA LYS A 151 -4.82 6.31 11.10
C LYS A 151 -5.11 7.45 12.07
N TYR A 152 -6.18 7.32 12.85
CA TYR A 152 -6.54 8.33 13.83
C TYR A 152 -5.52 8.40 14.97
N ALA A 153 -5.11 7.26 15.53
CA ALA A 153 -4.05 7.17 16.52
C ALA A 153 -2.74 7.79 16.02
N HIS A 154 -2.35 7.53 14.77
CA HIS A 154 -1.16 8.15 14.16
C HIS A 154 -1.23 9.68 14.09
N ASP A 155 -2.38 10.23 13.69
CA ASP A 155 -2.57 11.69 13.65
C ASP A 155 -2.71 12.28 15.07
N LEU A 156 -3.28 11.56 16.03
CA LEU A 156 -3.27 11.97 17.44
C LEU A 156 -1.83 12.03 17.98
N TYR A 157 -1.02 11.00 17.75
CA TYR A 157 0.38 10.97 18.17
C TYR A 157 1.19 12.10 17.52
N ALA A 158 1.05 12.29 16.21
CA ALA A 158 1.73 13.37 15.50
C ALA A 158 1.28 14.76 15.99
N SER A 159 -0.01 14.94 16.28
CA SER A 159 -0.52 16.19 16.84
C SER A 159 0.02 16.43 18.26
N TYR A 160 0.02 15.41 19.12
CA TYR A 160 0.60 15.49 20.47
C TYR A 160 2.09 15.84 20.42
N ARG A 161 2.88 15.19 19.56
CA ARG A 161 4.31 15.50 19.42
C ARG A 161 4.56 16.95 18.99
N ALA A 162 3.63 17.54 18.24
CA ALA A 162 3.74 18.93 17.79
C ALA A 162 3.26 19.95 18.85
N THR A 163 2.25 19.62 19.66
CA THR A 163 1.58 20.60 20.55
C THR A 163 1.82 20.37 22.04
N GLY A 164 2.19 19.15 22.45
CA GLY A 164 2.25 18.73 23.85
C GLY A 164 0.88 18.59 24.54
N ASP A 165 -0.23 18.62 23.79
CA ASP A 165 -1.58 18.57 24.35
C ASP A 165 -1.90 17.19 24.96
N ILE A 166 -1.99 17.14 26.29
CA ILE A 166 -2.32 15.94 27.07
C ILE A 166 -3.70 15.37 26.71
N THR A 167 -4.68 16.19 26.35
CA THR A 167 -6.01 15.70 25.96
C THR A 167 -5.94 14.91 24.66
N VAL A 168 -5.06 15.32 23.74
CA VAL A 168 -4.80 14.59 22.49
C VAL A 168 -4.07 13.27 22.79
N LEU A 169 -3.14 13.29 23.75
CA LEU A 169 -2.45 12.09 24.19
C LEU A 169 -3.39 11.07 24.86
N ASP A 170 -4.33 11.50 25.69
CA ASP A 170 -5.32 10.61 26.31
C ASP A 170 -6.15 9.89 25.25
N ARG A 171 -6.55 10.60 24.18
CA ARG A 171 -7.26 10.01 23.04
C ARG A 171 -6.39 9.03 22.26
N PHE A 172 -5.08 9.30 22.14
CA PHE A 172 -4.14 8.34 21.57
C PHE A 172 -4.12 7.05 22.39
N TYR A 173 -4.04 7.15 23.73
CA TYR A 173 -4.07 5.97 24.61
C TYR A 173 -5.37 5.18 24.50
N ILE A 174 -6.53 5.84 24.38
CA ILE A 174 -7.82 5.16 24.16
C ILE A 174 -7.78 4.30 22.88
N ASN A 175 -7.28 4.87 21.78
CA ASN A 175 -7.21 4.16 20.50
C ASN A 175 -6.14 3.06 20.50
N ALA A 176 -4.99 3.30 21.14
CA ALA A 176 -3.95 2.28 21.31
C ALA A 176 -4.43 1.11 22.18
N LEU A 177 -5.14 1.39 23.28
CA LEU A 177 -5.73 0.38 24.14
C LEU A 177 -6.74 -0.48 23.35
N TRP A 178 -7.63 0.16 22.58
CA TRP A 178 -8.58 -0.56 21.74
C TRP A 178 -7.87 -1.47 20.74
N LEU A 179 -6.84 -0.98 20.04
CA LEU A 179 -6.07 -1.80 19.10
C LEU A 179 -5.41 -2.98 19.80
N ARG A 180 -4.78 -2.77 20.96
CA ARG A 180 -4.15 -3.87 21.72
C ARG A 180 -5.17 -4.96 22.07
N ASP A 181 -6.34 -4.57 22.56
CA ASP A 181 -7.37 -5.49 23.07
C ASP A 181 -8.20 -6.14 21.94
N ASN A 182 -8.10 -5.64 20.69
CA ASN A 182 -8.83 -6.15 19.53
C ASN A 182 -7.92 -6.81 18.47
N CYS A 183 -6.67 -7.13 18.80
CA CYS A 183 -5.86 -8.04 17.98
C CYS A 183 -6.25 -9.48 18.29
N ILE A 184 -6.87 -10.18 17.34
CA ILE A 184 -7.45 -11.50 17.55
C ILE A 184 -6.41 -12.58 17.27
N TYR A 185 -6.05 -13.34 18.29
CA TYR A 185 -5.07 -14.42 18.20
C TYR A 185 -5.58 -15.62 17.40
N THR A 186 -4.67 -16.27 16.70
CA THR A 186 -4.87 -17.54 16.01
C THR A 186 -4.33 -18.69 16.87
N ASN A 187 -4.65 -19.92 16.46
CA ASN A 187 -4.03 -21.15 16.96
C ASN A 187 -2.52 -21.22 16.70
N TYR A 188 -1.97 -20.43 15.77
CA TYR A 188 -0.53 -20.35 15.49
C TYR A 188 0.20 -19.34 16.38
N GLY A 189 -0.47 -18.79 17.39
CA GLY A 189 0.08 -17.86 18.39
C GLY A 189 0.21 -16.41 17.93
N PHE A 190 0.07 -16.11 16.63
CA PHE A 190 0.07 -14.73 16.13
C PHE A 190 -1.33 -14.11 16.19
N CYS A 191 -1.42 -12.78 16.17
CA CYS A 191 -2.69 -12.07 16.15
C CYS A 191 -2.88 -11.21 14.89
N SER A 192 -4.13 -10.97 14.52
CA SER A 192 -4.51 -10.04 13.44
C SER A 192 -5.70 -9.18 13.82
N TRP A 193 -5.70 -7.94 13.33
CA TRP A 193 -6.82 -7.01 13.38
C TRP A 193 -7.77 -7.33 12.24
N ARG A 194 -8.91 -7.93 12.60
CA ARG A 194 -9.91 -8.41 11.65
C ARG A 194 -11.11 -7.50 11.62
N THR A 195 -11.83 -7.52 10.50
CA THR A 195 -12.98 -6.67 10.25
C THR A 195 -14.21 -7.51 9.91
N GLU A 196 -15.33 -7.10 10.48
CA GLU A 196 -16.68 -7.49 10.07
C GLU A 196 -17.51 -6.20 9.92
N PRO A 197 -18.45 -6.11 8.96
CA PRO A 197 -18.88 -7.14 8.02
C PRO A 197 -17.95 -7.27 6.79
N GLU A 198 -18.38 -8.07 5.80
CA GLU A 198 -17.76 -8.13 4.49
C GLU A 198 -17.66 -6.76 3.83
N TYR A 199 -16.49 -6.49 3.25
CA TYR A 199 -16.31 -5.42 2.28
C TYR A 199 -16.57 -5.95 0.85
N ALA A 200 -17.84 -5.85 0.44
CA ALA A 200 -18.35 -6.40 -0.82
C ALA A 200 -17.58 -5.99 -2.09
N PRO A 201 -17.05 -4.75 -2.23
CA PRO A 201 -16.28 -4.38 -3.43
C PRO A 201 -15.02 -5.20 -3.70
N TYR A 202 -14.57 -6.01 -2.72
CA TYR A 202 -13.41 -6.88 -2.83
C TYR A 202 -13.68 -8.33 -2.41
N TYR A 203 -14.95 -8.70 -2.22
CA TYR A 203 -15.35 -10.08 -1.89
C TYR A 203 -14.59 -10.68 -0.71
N THR A 204 -14.38 -9.87 0.33
CA THR A 204 -13.52 -10.22 1.48
C THR A 204 -14.09 -11.32 2.36
N GLY A 205 -15.38 -11.63 2.24
CA GLY A 205 -16.09 -12.45 3.23
C GLY A 205 -16.13 -11.77 4.61
N THR A 206 -16.50 -12.50 5.66
CA THR A 206 -16.50 -12.00 7.05
C THR A 206 -15.20 -12.35 7.76
N ASP A 207 -14.88 -11.62 8.83
CA ASP A 207 -13.68 -11.82 9.66
C ASP A 207 -12.38 -11.79 8.83
N TRP A 208 -12.28 -10.78 7.97
CA TRP A 208 -11.16 -10.59 7.04
C TRP A 208 -10.09 -9.69 7.65
N SER A 209 -8.83 -9.90 7.24
CA SER A 209 -7.68 -9.12 7.74
C SER A 209 -7.24 -8.09 6.70
N SER A 210 -6.50 -7.07 7.16
CA SER A 210 -5.96 -6.04 6.26
C SER A 210 -4.49 -5.82 6.55
N ALA A 211 -3.61 -5.99 5.55
CA ALA A 211 -2.19 -5.66 5.68
C ALA A 211 -1.98 -4.20 6.08
N MET A 212 -2.82 -3.29 5.56
CA MET A 212 -2.80 -1.88 5.93
C MET A 212 -3.12 -1.70 7.41
N ALA A 213 -4.14 -2.39 7.93
CA ALA A 213 -4.44 -2.37 9.36
C ALA A 213 -3.27 -2.93 10.17
N GLN A 214 -2.74 -4.10 9.80
CA GLN A 214 -1.63 -4.76 10.48
C GLN A 214 -0.44 -3.82 10.62
N GLY A 215 0.08 -3.28 9.52
CA GLY A 215 1.26 -2.43 9.56
C GLY A 215 1.02 -1.13 10.34
N GLN A 216 -0.13 -0.48 10.15
CA GLN A 216 -0.42 0.75 10.87
C GLN A 216 -0.58 0.53 12.37
N ALA A 217 -1.28 -0.54 12.78
CA ALA A 217 -1.50 -0.85 14.18
C ALA A 217 -0.20 -1.27 14.87
N ILE A 218 0.68 -2.03 14.21
CA ILE A 218 2.04 -2.34 14.72
C ILE A 218 2.79 -1.05 15.09
N SER A 219 2.84 -0.05 14.21
CA SER A 219 3.48 1.24 14.52
C SER A 219 2.82 1.99 15.68
N VAL A 220 1.48 1.87 15.84
CA VAL A 220 0.77 2.44 17.01
C VAL A 220 1.18 1.72 18.29
N MET A 221 1.26 0.38 18.28
CA MET A 221 1.69 -0.41 19.43
C MET A 221 3.12 -0.07 19.85
N ILE A 222 4.03 0.07 18.88
CA ILE A 222 5.42 0.49 19.13
C ILE A 222 5.46 1.89 19.78
N SER A 223 4.67 2.83 19.26
CA SER A 223 4.58 4.20 19.82
C SER A 223 3.94 4.23 21.21
N ALA A 224 2.92 3.39 21.45
CA ALA A 224 2.29 3.25 22.76
C ALA A 224 3.24 2.65 23.79
N TYR A 225 4.01 1.62 23.43
CA TYR A 225 5.10 1.11 24.25
C TYR A 225 6.15 2.20 24.54
N ALA A 226 6.55 2.99 23.53
CA ALA A 226 7.52 4.05 23.71
C ALA A 226 7.09 5.08 24.77
N LEU A 227 5.80 5.41 24.82
CA LEU A 227 5.20 6.35 25.77
C LEU A 227 4.97 5.75 27.16
N THR A 228 4.47 4.53 27.24
CA THR A 228 3.97 3.92 28.51
C THR A 228 4.97 2.98 29.17
N LYS A 229 5.90 2.43 28.38
CA LYS A 229 6.76 1.29 28.73
C LYS A 229 6.00 0.01 29.13
N ASP A 230 4.70 -0.07 28.82
CA ASP A 230 3.88 -1.25 29.04
C ASP A 230 4.20 -2.32 27.97
N LEU A 231 4.79 -3.44 28.41
CA LEU A 231 5.22 -4.53 27.55
C LEU A 231 4.07 -5.22 26.81
N SER A 232 2.81 -5.05 27.26
CA SER A 232 1.66 -5.62 26.56
C SER A 232 1.51 -5.07 25.14
N TYR A 233 1.82 -3.79 24.91
CA TYR A 233 1.83 -3.21 23.56
C TYR A 233 2.95 -3.80 22.70
N LEU A 234 4.15 -3.94 23.25
CA LEU A 234 5.28 -4.50 22.53
C LEU A 234 5.04 -5.97 22.16
N LYS A 235 4.39 -6.73 23.04
CA LYS A 235 3.97 -8.09 22.75
C LYS A 235 3.02 -8.17 21.56
N VAL A 236 1.93 -7.43 21.59
CA VAL A 236 0.97 -7.40 20.48
C VAL A 236 1.64 -6.94 19.17
N ALA A 237 2.56 -5.96 19.23
CA ALA A 237 3.31 -5.53 18.06
C ALA A 237 4.12 -6.68 17.43
N GLN A 238 4.87 -7.43 18.23
CA GLN A 238 5.71 -8.52 17.73
C GLN A 238 4.89 -9.72 17.26
N ASP A 239 3.84 -10.10 18.01
CA ASP A 239 2.95 -11.19 17.61
C ASP A 239 2.19 -10.86 16.31
N ALA A 240 1.83 -9.61 16.08
CA ALA A 240 1.13 -9.20 14.87
C ALA A 240 2.00 -9.17 13.59
N ILE A 241 3.33 -9.14 13.71
CA ILE A 241 4.26 -9.18 12.56
C ILE A 241 4.13 -10.49 11.80
N SER A 242 3.95 -11.61 12.50
CA SER A 242 3.82 -12.92 11.86
C SER A 242 2.65 -12.99 10.88
N ALA A 243 1.59 -12.18 11.04
CA ALA A 243 0.48 -12.15 10.08
C ALA A 243 0.93 -11.90 8.61
N PHE A 244 2.06 -11.21 8.40
CA PHE A 244 2.65 -10.98 7.07
C PHE A 244 3.28 -12.21 6.44
N LEU A 245 3.54 -13.25 7.23
CA LEU A 245 4.16 -14.50 6.80
C LEU A 245 3.10 -15.57 6.53
N TYR A 246 1.93 -15.45 7.16
CA TYR A 246 0.83 -16.39 7.02
C TYR A 246 -0.13 -15.99 5.89
N PRO A 247 -0.68 -16.96 5.15
CA PRO A 247 -1.70 -16.69 4.14
C PRO A 247 -3.00 -16.12 4.71
N ALA A 248 -3.76 -15.42 3.86
CA ALA A 248 -5.06 -14.84 4.19
C ALA A 248 -6.08 -15.86 4.73
N GLU A 249 -6.05 -17.09 4.22
CA GLU A 249 -6.98 -18.18 4.57
C GLU A 249 -6.88 -18.58 6.05
N VAL A 250 -5.70 -18.40 6.63
CA VAL A 250 -5.42 -18.67 8.05
C VAL A 250 -5.29 -17.37 8.86
N LYS A 251 -5.98 -16.32 8.42
CA LYS A 251 -6.08 -15.00 9.08
C LYS A 251 -4.78 -14.21 9.13
N GLY A 252 -3.82 -14.56 8.26
CA GLY A 252 -2.71 -13.69 7.91
C GLY A 252 -3.13 -12.64 6.87
N VAL A 253 -2.15 -12.02 6.21
CA VAL A 253 -2.39 -10.97 5.18
C VAL A 253 -1.63 -11.22 3.88
N LYS A 254 -0.90 -12.33 3.78
CA LYS A 254 -0.08 -12.68 2.63
C LYS A 254 -0.92 -13.35 1.54
N SER A 255 -0.75 -12.91 0.31
CA SER A 255 -1.16 -13.60 -0.92
C SER A 255 0.07 -13.85 -1.81
N SER A 256 -0.12 -14.53 -2.94
CA SER A 256 0.92 -14.71 -3.96
C SER A 256 0.50 -14.06 -5.27
N TRP A 257 1.38 -13.28 -5.87
CA TRP A 257 1.20 -12.71 -7.21
C TRP A 257 2.25 -13.28 -8.17
N GLY A 258 1.95 -14.46 -8.72
CA GLY A 258 2.94 -15.28 -9.40
C GLY A 258 3.97 -15.81 -8.40
N ASN A 259 5.24 -15.48 -8.60
CA ASN A 259 6.34 -15.89 -7.71
C ASN A 259 6.63 -14.89 -6.57
N ASP A 260 5.96 -13.75 -6.55
CA ASP A 260 6.18 -12.69 -5.58
C ASP A 260 5.13 -12.74 -4.47
N VAL A 261 5.51 -12.38 -3.25
CA VAL A 261 4.53 -12.17 -2.15
C VAL A 261 3.75 -10.88 -2.37
N TRP A 262 2.52 -10.82 -1.90
CA TRP A 262 1.81 -9.55 -1.76
C TRP A 262 1.09 -9.48 -0.41
N TYR A 263 0.96 -8.27 0.14
CA TYR A 263 0.28 -8.01 1.41
C TYR A 263 -1.03 -7.29 1.14
N GLU A 264 -2.15 -8.00 1.30
CA GLU A 264 -3.45 -7.53 0.83
C GLU A 264 -4.07 -6.49 1.76
N GLU A 265 -4.45 -5.33 1.22
CA GLU A 265 -5.28 -4.35 1.94
C GLU A 265 -6.64 -4.97 2.31
N TYR A 266 -7.18 -5.78 1.39
CA TYR A 266 -8.45 -6.48 1.52
C TYR A 266 -8.20 -7.96 1.24
N THR A 267 -8.01 -8.78 2.27
CA THR A 267 -7.83 -10.22 2.07
C THR A 267 -9.09 -10.85 1.51
N SER A 268 -8.97 -11.57 0.40
CA SER A 268 -10.06 -12.30 -0.24
C SER A 268 -9.52 -13.51 -1.01
N ASN A 269 -10.43 -14.35 -1.52
CA ASN A 269 -10.07 -15.48 -2.38
C ASN A 269 -9.59 -15.04 -3.78
N ASN A 270 -9.83 -13.79 -4.17
CA ASN A 270 -9.36 -13.21 -5.43
C ASN A 270 -8.62 -11.89 -5.11
N PRO A 271 -7.33 -11.98 -4.77
CA PRO A 271 -6.56 -10.83 -4.29
C PRO A 271 -6.48 -9.74 -5.35
N ALA A 272 -6.83 -8.51 -4.97
CA ALA A 272 -6.88 -7.39 -5.91
C ALA A 272 -5.56 -6.62 -6.01
N HIS A 273 -4.62 -6.89 -5.10
CA HIS A 273 -3.31 -6.26 -5.04
C HIS A 273 -3.40 -4.72 -5.00
N VAL A 274 -4.01 -4.18 -3.95
CA VAL A 274 -4.16 -2.72 -3.80
C VAL A 274 -2.82 -2.08 -3.42
N LEU A 275 -2.37 -1.11 -4.21
CA LEU A 275 -1.00 -0.54 -4.08
C LEU A 275 -0.82 0.24 -2.78
N ASN A 276 -1.73 1.17 -2.49
CA ASN A 276 -1.56 2.06 -1.34
C ASN A 276 -1.52 1.29 -0.01
N GLY A 277 -2.42 0.32 0.18
CA GLY A 277 -2.49 -0.48 1.40
C GLY A 277 -1.28 -1.38 1.59
N PHE A 278 -0.76 -1.95 0.50
CA PHE A 278 0.53 -2.64 0.51
C PHE A 278 1.62 -1.72 1.06
N ILE A 279 1.80 -0.52 0.50
CA ILE A 279 2.89 0.38 0.94
C ILE A 279 2.67 0.91 2.37
N PHE A 280 1.43 1.14 2.82
CA PHE A 280 1.16 1.43 4.24
C PHE A 280 1.62 0.31 5.16
N SER A 281 1.39 -0.94 4.75
CA SER A 281 1.80 -2.10 5.52
C SER A 281 3.33 -2.19 5.64
N MET A 282 4.04 -1.88 4.54
CA MET A 282 5.50 -1.82 4.49
C MET A 282 6.07 -0.77 5.45
N ALA A 283 5.41 0.37 5.62
CA ALA A 283 5.85 1.38 6.59
C ALA A 283 5.75 0.88 8.04
N GLY A 284 4.74 0.06 8.34
CA GLY A 284 4.63 -0.61 9.64
C GLY A 284 5.72 -1.64 9.89
N LEU A 285 6.00 -2.48 8.89
CA LEU A 285 7.12 -3.43 8.92
C LEU A 285 8.45 -2.69 9.10
N TYR A 286 8.67 -1.59 8.38
CA TYR A 286 9.90 -0.81 8.49
C TYR A 286 10.10 -0.20 9.89
N ASP A 287 9.03 0.28 10.55
CA ASP A 287 9.14 0.74 11.94
C ASP A 287 9.56 -0.40 12.88
N ALA A 288 9.07 -1.62 12.68
CA ALA A 288 9.53 -2.79 13.43
C ALA A 288 10.98 -3.18 13.10
N VAL A 289 11.40 -3.07 11.84
CA VAL A 289 12.80 -3.28 11.43
C VAL A 289 13.71 -2.28 12.14
N ASP A 290 13.40 -1.00 12.05
CA ASP A 290 14.28 0.07 12.52
C ASP A 290 14.29 0.20 14.05
N LEU A 291 13.12 0.15 14.70
CA LEU A 291 13.00 0.38 16.14
C LEU A 291 13.20 -0.91 16.95
N LEU A 292 12.74 -2.05 16.42
CA LEU A 292 12.79 -3.34 17.13
C LEU A 292 13.88 -4.28 16.61
N ALA A 293 14.60 -3.96 15.53
CA ALA A 293 15.49 -4.90 14.84
C ALA A 293 14.83 -6.28 14.63
N ASP A 294 13.55 -6.26 14.29
CA ASP A 294 12.74 -7.45 14.22
C ASP A 294 13.06 -8.25 12.94
N GLU A 295 13.66 -9.42 13.09
CA GLU A 295 14.11 -10.22 11.93
C GLU A 295 12.96 -10.73 11.05
N SER A 296 11.82 -11.08 11.64
CA SER A 296 10.61 -11.51 10.92
C SER A 296 10.03 -10.34 10.12
N ALA A 297 9.99 -9.14 10.70
CA ALA A 297 9.59 -7.93 10.00
C ALA A 297 10.58 -7.58 8.88
N LYS A 298 11.88 -7.75 9.11
CA LYS A 298 12.91 -7.54 8.09
C LYS A 298 12.73 -8.49 6.92
N PHE A 299 12.51 -9.78 7.20
CA PHE A 299 12.24 -10.76 6.17
C PHE A 299 11.00 -10.37 5.35
N ALA A 300 9.88 -10.05 6.00
CA ALA A 300 8.67 -9.61 5.32
C ALA A 300 8.89 -8.30 4.53
N PHE A 301 9.60 -7.33 5.09
CA PHE A 301 9.91 -6.07 4.42
C PHE A 301 10.77 -6.31 3.17
N ASP A 302 11.83 -7.09 3.26
CA ASP A 302 12.71 -7.38 2.11
C ASP A 302 11.94 -8.12 1.00
N GLN A 303 11.12 -9.11 1.34
CA GLN A 303 10.26 -9.81 0.37
C GLN A 303 9.25 -8.87 -0.29
N GLY A 304 8.66 -7.95 0.48
CA GLY A 304 7.73 -6.97 -0.06
C GLY A 304 8.41 -5.94 -0.97
N ILE A 305 9.65 -5.54 -0.69
CA ILE A 305 10.44 -4.66 -1.57
C ILE A 305 10.75 -5.37 -2.90
N ILE A 306 11.14 -6.64 -2.86
CA ILE A 306 11.37 -7.46 -4.07
C ILE A 306 10.08 -7.53 -4.89
N ALA A 307 8.97 -7.90 -4.27
CA ALA A 307 7.67 -7.98 -4.92
C ALA A 307 7.28 -6.64 -5.55
N LEU A 308 7.35 -5.54 -4.79
CA LEU A 308 6.99 -4.23 -5.31
C LEU A 308 7.88 -3.82 -6.47
N LYS A 309 9.18 -4.07 -6.43
CA LYS A 309 10.07 -3.83 -7.58
C LYS A 309 9.65 -4.62 -8.81
N ASN A 310 9.21 -5.86 -8.65
CA ASN A 310 8.77 -6.70 -9.77
C ASN A 310 7.39 -6.29 -10.32
N LYS A 311 6.52 -5.74 -9.47
CA LYS A 311 5.11 -5.46 -9.82
C LYS A 311 4.77 -3.99 -10.07
N LEU A 312 5.64 -3.05 -9.70
CA LEU A 312 5.30 -1.63 -9.74
C LEU A 312 4.90 -1.14 -11.14
N ASP A 313 5.48 -1.70 -12.19
CA ASP A 313 5.18 -1.32 -13.57
C ASP A 313 3.74 -1.67 -13.99
N PHE A 314 3.08 -2.64 -13.34
CA PHE A 314 1.65 -2.93 -13.58
C PHE A 314 0.73 -1.79 -13.15
N TYR A 315 1.17 -0.93 -12.23
CA TYR A 315 0.38 0.20 -11.75
C TYR A 315 0.58 1.46 -12.58
N ASP A 316 1.49 1.44 -13.56
CA ASP A 316 1.81 2.57 -14.40
C ASP A 316 1.08 2.46 -15.74
N VAL A 317 0.12 3.35 -15.96
CA VAL A 317 -0.63 3.44 -17.22
C VAL A 317 -0.30 4.71 -17.98
N ASP A 318 0.93 5.22 -17.83
CA ASP A 318 1.53 6.39 -18.49
C ASP A 318 0.97 7.77 -18.16
N PHE A 319 -0.29 7.89 -17.74
CA PHE A 319 -0.92 9.18 -17.44
C PHE A 319 -1.51 9.27 -16.03
N THR A 320 -1.56 8.15 -15.33
CA THR A 320 -1.92 8.04 -13.93
C THR A 320 -1.36 6.73 -13.40
N SER A 321 -1.46 6.52 -12.09
CA SER A 321 -1.33 5.19 -11.51
C SER A 321 -2.67 4.48 -11.38
N LEU A 322 -2.64 3.15 -11.37
CA LEU A 322 -3.75 2.31 -10.94
C LEU A 322 -3.82 2.27 -9.41
N TYR A 323 -5.03 2.17 -8.86
CA TYR A 323 -5.29 1.93 -7.44
C TYR A 323 -5.00 0.48 -7.07
N ASP A 324 -5.37 -0.43 -7.97
CA ASP A 324 -5.27 -1.88 -7.86
C ASP A 324 -5.27 -2.50 -9.27
N VAL A 325 -4.91 -3.78 -9.35
CA VAL A 325 -4.78 -4.52 -10.62
C VAL A 325 -5.77 -5.68 -10.71
N ASN A 326 -6.98 -5.49 -10.16
CA ASN A 326 -8.03 -6.51 -10.20
C ASN A 326 -8.43 -6.87 -11.65
N ASP A 327 -8.54 -8.16 -11.93
CA ASP A 327 -8.92 -8.75 -13.22
C ASP A 327 -10.31 -8.31 -13.72
N GLU A 328 -11.23 -7.93 -12.84
CA GLU A 328 -12.60 -7.54 -13.23
C GLU A 328 -12.70 -6.09 -13.72
N GLN A 329 -11.98 -5.17 -13.08
CA GLN A 329 -12.00 -3.76 -13.44
C GLN A 329 -10.77 -3.02 -12.91
N LEU A 330 -9.95 -2.50 -13.82
CA LEU A 330 -8.85 -1.61 -13.47
C LEU A 330 -9.39 -0.26 -12.98
N ARG A 331 -8.99 0.15 -11.78
CA ARG A 331 -9.38 1.43 -11.17
C ARG A 331 -8.22 2.40 -11.20
N PHE A 332 -8.44 3.59 -11.74
CA PHE A 332 -7.42 4.65 -11.72
C PHE A 332 -7.38 5.35 -10.36
N ALA A 333 -6.16 5.67 -9.91
CA ALA A 333 -5.92 6.38 -8.66
C ALA A 333 -6.27 7.88 -8.71
N ASN A 334 -6.48 8.44 -9.92
CA ASN A 334 -6.88 9.83 -10.16
C ASN A 334 -8.35 10.01 -10.55
N ALA A 335 -9.11 8.93 -10.76
CA ALA A 335 -10.48 9.06 -11.24
C ALA A 335 -11.33 9.70 -10.13
N LYS A 336 -11.86 10.90 -10.36
CA LYS A 336 -12.88 11.49 -9.49
C LYS A 336 -14.24 10.80 -9.70
N ALA A 337 -14.29 9.49 -9.45
CA ALA A 337 -15.51 8.87 -8.96
C ALA A 337 -15.74 9.35 -7.52
N LYS A 338 -16.97 9.21 -6.98
CA LYS A 338 -17.45 9.76 -5.70
C LYS A 338 -16.53 9.68 -4.46
N SER A 339 -15.38 8.99 -4.49
CA SER A 339 -14.43 8.85 -3.37
C SER A 339 -12.96 8.58 -3.75
N LEU A 340 -12.52 8.80 -5.00
CA LEU A 340 -11.20 8.34 -5.48
C LEU A 340 -10.19 9.47 -5.80
N ASP A 341 -10.50 10.71 -5.41
CA ASP A 341 -9.59 11.86 -5.55
C ASP A 341 -8.46 11.79 -4.50
N GLY A 342 -7.20 11.79 -4.94
CA GLY A 342 -6.00 11.87 -4.10
C GLY A 342 -5.18 10.58 -3.90
N TYR A 343 -5.56 9.44 -4.50
CA TYR A 343 -4.75 8.22 -4.39
C TYR A 343 -3.48 8.25 -5.23
N HIS A 344 -3.48 8.88 -6.41
CA HIS A 344 -2.27 9.02 -7.20
C HIS A 344 -1.23 9.89 -6.48
N GLU A 345 -1.65 11.04 -5.96
CA GLU A 345 -0.83 11.89 -5.10
C GLU A 345 -0.31 11.12 -3.89
N LEU A 346 -1.12 10.23 -3.30
CA LEU A 346 -0.68 9.35 -2.24
C LEU A 346 0.39 8.34 -2.70
N HIS A 347 0.23 7.71 -3.87
CA HIS A 347 1.24 6.82 -4.44
C HIS A 347 2.56 7.57 -4.66
N ILE A 348 2.52 8.83 -5.12
CA ILE A 348 3.71 9.68 -5.26
C ILE A 348 4.40 9.85 -3.88
N LEU A 349 3.67 10.18 -2.82
CA LEU A 349 4.23 10.31 -1.46
C LEU A 349 4.81 8.99 -0.93
N GLN A 350 4.12 7.89 -1.20
CA GLN A 350 4.52 6.56 -0.80
C GLN A 350 5.81 6.11 -1.51
N LEU A 351 5.96 6.42 -2.79
CA LEU A 351 7.19 6.16 -3.55
C LEU A 351 8.35 7.05 -3.11
N ALA A 352 8.09 8.31 -2.76
CA ALA A 352 9.10 9.18 -2.16
C ALA A 352 9.63 8.60 -0.84
N TRP A 353 8.73 8.15 0.03
CA TRP A 353 9.11 7.47 1.28
C TRP A 353 9.89 6.17 1.02
N LEU A 354 9.40 5.31 0.12
CA LEU A 354 10.08 4.06 -0.26
C LEU A 354 11.50 4.31 -0.76
N TYR A 355 11.67 5.30 -1.64
CA TYR A 355 13.00 5.69 -2.11
C TYR A 355 13.89 6.16 -0.95
N GLN A 356 13.39 6.95 -0.01
CA GLN A 356 14.23 7.39 1.11
C GLN A 356 14.66 6.22 2.01
N VAL A 357 13.77 5.28 2.34
CA VAL A 357 14.12 4.16 3.24
C VAL A 357 14.95 3.06 2.56
N THR A 358 14.90 2.94 1.23
CA THR A 358 15.60 1.85 0.50
C THR A 358 16.74 2.32 -0.39
N GLN A 359 16.75 3.58 -0.81
CA GLN A 359 17.60 4.13 -1.87
C GLN A 359 17.52 3.37 -3.21
N GLU A 360 16.42 2.65 -3.46
CA GLU A 360 16.22 1.85 -4.67
C GLU A 360 15.84 2.73 -5.88
N PRO A 361 16.65 2.75 -6.97
CA PRO A 361 16.43 3.65 -8.11
C PRO A 361 15.08 3.46 -8.84
N LYS A 362 14.50 2.26 -8.78
CA LYS A 362 13.19 1.97 -9.40
C LYS A 362 12.07 2.80 -8.76
N PHE A 363 12.12 3.00 -7.43
CA PHE A 363 11.12 3.83 -6.74
C PHE A 363 11.25 5.31 -7.08
N LEU A 364 12.49 5.82 -7.19
CA LEU A 364 12.73 7.19 -7.65
C LEU A 364 12.21 7.40 -9.08
N THR A 365 12.51 6.45 -9.98
CA THR A 365 12.08 6.52 -11.38
C THR A 365 10.55 6.55 -11.48
N MET A 366 9.85 5.67 -10.76
CA MET A 366 8.39 5.65 -10.76
C MET A 366 7.78 6.87 -10.08
N PHE A 367 8.39 7.34 -8.98
CA PHE A 367 7.99 8.57 -8.30
C PHE A 367 8.05 9.78 -9.24
N THR A 368 9.17 10.00 -9.93
CA THR A 368 9.33 11.11 -10.88
C THR A 368 8.34 10.98 -12.04
N LYS A 369 8.11 9.75 -12.55
CA LYS A 369 7.13 9.52 -13.61
C LYS A 369 5.70 9.86 -13.15
N PHE A 370 5.25 9.34 -12.01
CA PHE A 370 3.93 9.64 -11.48
C PHE A 370 3.77 11.13 -11.17
N LEU A 371 4.77 11.77 -10.57
CA LEU A 371 4.75 13.21 -10.31
C LEU A 371 4.63 14.03 -11.60
N ALA A 372 5.31 13.61 -12.67
CA ALA A 372 5.24 14.23 -13.99
C ALA A 372 3.89 14.01 -14.69
N ASN A 373 3.02 13.12 -14.18
CA ASN A 373 1.68 12.83 -14.68
C ASN A 373 0.57 13.42 -13.80
N ASP A 374 0.92 13.98 -12.65
CA ASP A 374 -0.05 14.57 -11.72
C ASP A 374 -0.66 15.86 -12.30
N VAL A 375 -1.96 15.78 -12.61
CA VAL A 375 -2.78 16.89 -13.13
C VAL A 375 -3.30 17.83 -12.04
N ALA A 376 -3.11 17.49 -10.77
CA ALA A 376 -3.81 18.11 -9.66
C ALA A 376 -3.02 19.18 -8.91
N THR A 377 -3.72 19.92 -8.04
CA THR A 377 -3.06 20.64 -6.95
C THR A 377 -2.75 19.56 -5.95
N PHE A 378 -1.48 19.19 -5.83
CA PHE A 378 -0.98 18.36 -4.76
C PHE A 378 -1.46 18.89 -3.40
N ARG A 379 -2.54 18.32 -2.89
CA ARG A 379 -3.23 18.69 -1.63
C ARG A 379 -3.24 17.52 -0.65
N THR A 380 -2.78 16.35 -1.10
CA THR A 380 -2.88 15.12 -0.33
C THR A 380 -2.21 15.25 1.03
N ARG A 381 -3.02 14.92 2.05
CA ARG A 381 -2.62 14.82 3.46
C ARG A 381 -2.00 16.09 4.06
N LYS A 382 -2.12 17.26 3.43
CA LYS A 382 -1.49 18.52 3.91
C LYS A 382 0.01 18.39 4.20
N MET A 383 0.70 17.40 3.62
CA MET A 383 2.13 17.19 3.86
C MET A 383 3.00 18.16 3.05
N LYS A 384 2.42 18.73 1.98
CA LYS A 384 2.94 19.90 1.27
C LYS A 384 1.94 21.05 1.35
N SER A 385 2.45 22.26 1.55
CA SER A 385 1.72 23.51 1.40
C SER A 385 2.21 24.28 0.16
N GLY A 386 1.43 25.27 -0.30
CA GLY A 386 1.77 26.12 -1.44
C GLY A 386 1.26 25.60 -2.79
N LEU A 387 1.57 26.35 -3.86
CA LEU A 387 1.12 26.05 -5.22
C LEU A 387 1.77 24.76 -5.73
N SER A 388 0.94 23.87 -6.21
CA SER A 388 1.31 22.57 -6.77
C SER A 388 0.47 22.19 -7.99
N ASN A 389 -0.43 23.06 -8.45
CA ASN A 389 -1.09 22.86 -9.74
C ASN A 389 -0.04 22.97 -10.82
N ARG A 390 0.06 21.98 -11.71
CA ARG A 390 0.92 22.04 -12.89
C ARG A 390 0.29 22.89 -14.00
N ILE A 391 -1.00 22.68 -14.25
CA ILE A 391 -1.80 23.45 -15.21
C ILE A 391 -2.70 24.38 -14.40
N GLU A 392 -2.56 25.68 -14.60
CA GLU A 392 -3.41 26.70 -13.96
C GLU A 392 -4.80 26.70 -14.58
N SER A 393 -4.86 26.72 -15.91
CA SER A 393 -6.09 26.68 -16.68
C SER A 393 -5.84 26.15 -18.08
N ILE A 394 -6.91 25.66 -18.71
CA ILE A 394 -6.94 25.35 -20.13
C ILE A 394 -8.03 26.22 -20.76
N ASN A 395 -7.65 26.97 -21.80
CA ASN A 395 -8.55 27.81 -22.59
C ASN A 395 -8.62 27.27 -24.01
N THR A 396 -9.76 27.46 -24.67
CA THR A 396 -9.92 27.06 -26.07
C THR A 396 -10.51 28.18 -26.89
N SER A 397 -10.01 28.39 -28.11
CA SER A 397 -10.51 29.46 -28.99
C SER A 397 -11.92 29.20 -29.53
N TYR A 398 -12.40 27.95 -29.46
CA TYR A 398 -13.76 27.56 -29.82
C TYR A 398 -14.23 26.33 -29.04
N SER A 399 -15.54 26.22 -28.81
CA SER A 399 -16.22 25.00 -28.37
C SER A 399 -17.59 24.93 -29.04
N VAL A 400 -18.05 23.73 -29.42
CA VAL A 400 -19.36 23.57 -30.10
C VAL A 400 -20.50 24.14 -29.25
N ARG A 401 -20.46 23.90 -27.93
CA ARG A 401 -21.42 24.43 -26.94
C ARG A 401 -20.68 24.73 -25.64
N PRO A 402 -20.18 25.95 -25.40
CA PRO A 402 -19.36 26.25 -24.23
C PRO A 402 -20.00 25.90 -22.87
N GLY A 403 -21.33 26.00 -22.74
CA GLY A 403 -22.04 25.68 -21.50
C GLY A 403 -22.12 24.18 -21.16
N THR A 404 -22.04 23.29 -22.16
CA THR A 404 -22.15 21.83 -21.96
C THR A 404 -20.89 21.07 -22.37
N ASN A 405 -20.07 21.65 -23.25
CA ASN A 405 -18.89 21.06 -23.87
C ASN A 405 -17.71 22.05 -23.89
N GLY A 406 -17.63 22.89 -22.87
CA GLY A 406 -16.60 23.91 -22.73
C GLY A 406 -15.26 23.36 -22.23
N PRO A 407 -14.23 24.23 -22.20
CA PRO A 407 -12.85 23.85 -21.89
C PRO A 407 -12.64 23.35 -20.46
N THR A 408 -13.57 23.63 -19.54
CA THR A 408 -13.50 23.13 -18.15
C THR A 408 -13.49 21.61 -18.06
N TRP A 409 -14.05 20.93 -19.06
CA TRP A 409 -14.09 19.46 -19.08
C TRP A 409 -12.74 18.85 -19.43
N LEU A 410 -11.85 19.57 -20.14
CA LEU A 410 -10.53 19.08 -20.56
C LEU A 410 -9.57 18.77 -19.41
N TYR A 411 -9.89 19.15 -18.18
CA TYR A 411 -9.03 19.01 -17.00
C TYR A 411 -9.83 18.80 -15.71
N ASP A 412 -11.05 18.26 -15.79
CA ASP A 412 -11.96 18.12 -14.65
C ASP A 412 -11.61 16.92 -13.73
N ARG A 413 -10.67 16.08 -14.18
CA ARG A 413 -10.13 14.88 -13.51
C ARG A 413 -11.13 13.72 -13.47
N ILE A 414 -12.14 13.74 -14.32
CA ILE A 414 -13.12 12.67 -14.47
C ILE A 414 -12.77 11.85 -15.72
N TRP A 415 -11.58 11.22 -15.67
CA TRP A 415 -11.03 10.34 -16.70
C TRP A 415 -12.06 9.31 -17.24
N THR A 416 -12.90 8.75 -16.37
CA THR A 416 -13.69 7.56 -16.67
C THR A 416 -15.05 7.82 -17.32
N TYR A 417 -15.79 8.86 -16.94
CA TYR A 417 -17.17 9.10 -17.38
C TYR A 417 -17.54 10.57 -17.30
N GLY A 418 -18.66 10.99 -17.87
CA GLY A 418 -19.15 12.36 -17.71
C GLY A 418 -19.02 13.19 -18.98
N ASN A 419 -18.72 14.47 -18.81
CA ASN A 419 -18.72 15.47 -19.87
C ASN A 419 -17.47 15.38 -20.73
N TYR A 420 -17.45 16.13 -21.82
CA TYR A 420 -16.32 16.23 -22.74
C TYR A 420 -16.30 17.62 -23.35
N TRP A 421 -15.13 18.11 -23.69
CA TRP A 421 -14.96 19.26 -24.57
C TRP A 421 -15.05 18.84 -26.03
N SER A 422 -15.58 19.69 -26.90
CA SER A 422 -15.62 19.41 -28.33
C SER A 422 -15.46 20.61 -29.25
N THR A 423 -14.92 20.35 -30.44
CA THR A 423 -14.84 21.29 -31.55
C THR A 423 -15.22 20.64 -32.88
N ASN A 424 -15.89 21.40 -33.74
CA ASN A 424 -16.13 21.08 -35.14
C ASN A 424 -15.50 22.13 -36.08
N LYS A 425 -14.51 22.90 -35.57
CA LYS A 425 -13.74 23.88 -36.33
C LYS A 425 -12.25 23.51 -36.43
N ASN A 426 -11.71 23.47 -37.64
CA ASN A 426 -10.26 23.33 -37.88
C ASN A 426 -9.48 24.54 -37.37
N GLY A 427 -8.28 24.31 -36.84
CA GLY A 427 -7.45 25.36 -36.23
C GLY A 427 -8.01 25.85 -34.90
N THR A 428 -8.77 25.00 -34.19
CA THR A 428 -9.17 25.32 -32.82
C THR A 428 -7.94 25.21 -31.92
N GLU A 429 -7.67 26.26 -31.15
CA GLU A 429 -6.54 26.33 -30.24
C GLU A 429 -6.96 25.76 -28.88
N ILE A 430 -6.06 24.98 -28.28
CA ILE A 430 -6.10 24.58 -26.87
C ILE A 430 -4.85 25.15 -26.21
N ILE A 431 -5.04 26.12 -25.32
CA ILE A 431 -3.98 26.90 -24.66
C ILE A 431 -3.91 26.48 -23.19
N PHE A 432 -2.74 26.02 -22.78
CA PHE A 432 -2.41 25.68 -21.40
C PHE A 432 -1.70 26.88 -20.77
N GLU A 433 -2.19 27.32 -19.61
CA GLU A 433 -1.44 28.20 -18.71
C GLU A 433 -0.72 27.31 -17.69
N LEU A 434 0.61 27.36 -17.67
CA LEU A 434 1.50 26.43 -16.96
C LEU A 434 2.13 27.09 -15.74
N ASN A 435 2.26 26.31 -14.67
CA ASN A 435 2.92 26.71 -13.43
C ASN A 435 4.19 25.90 -13.22
N GLN A 436 5.23 26.57 -12.70
CA GLN A 436 6.46 25.92 -12.24
C GLN A 436 7.17 25.05 -13.28
N ILE A 437 6.92 25.28 -14.57
CA ILE A 437 7.68 24.61 -15.62
C ILE A 437 9.13 25.11 -15.56
N ASN A 438 10.05 24.16 -15.73
CA ASN A 438 11.45 24.46 -15.87
C ASN A 438 11.75 24.62 -17.37
N ASP A 439 12.01 25.86 -17.81
CA ASP A 439 12.32 26.19 -19.21
C ASP A 439 13.47 25.34 -19.79
N SER A 440 14.39 24.88 -18.93
CA SER A 440 15.49 24.02 -19.36
C SER A 440 15.06 22.59 -19.71
N GLU A 441 13.92 22.11 -19.20
CA GLU A 441 13.43 20.74 -19.35
C GLU A 441 12.20 20.60 -20.24
N GLY A 442 11.36 21.65 -20.35
CA GLY A 442 10.26 21.75 -21.32
C GLY A 442 9.14 20.70 -21.20
N VAL A 443 8.16 20.79 -22.13
CA VAL A 443 7.07 19.83 -22.29
C VAL A 443 7.56 18.62 -23.07
N LYS A 444 7.41 17.42 -22.51
CA LYS A 444 7.89 16.16 -23.09
C LYS A 444 6.81 15.39 -23.83
N CYS A 445 5.58 15.41 -23.32
CA CYS A 445 4.48 14.66 -23.90
C CYS A 445 3.17 15.43 -23.82
N ILE A 446 2.25 15.12 -24.73
CA ILE A 446 0.84 15.51 -24.67
C ILE A 446 0.04 14.23 -24.51
N MET A 447 -0.85 14.20 -23.53
CA MET A 447 -1.78 13.09 -23.36
C MET A 447 -3.20 13.57 -23.60
N MET A 448 -3.98 12.79 -24.34
CA MET A 448 -5.38 13.07 -24.64
C MET A 448 -6.23 11.85 -24.34
N SER A 449 -7.42 12.03 -23.80
CA SER A 449 -8.40 10.94 -23.69
C SER A 449 -9.72 11.24 -24.39
N SER A 450 -10.37 10.19 -24.89
CA SER A 450 -11.68 10.25 -25.53
C SER A 450 -12.47 8.95 -25.32
N ILE A 451 -13.78 8.99 -25.56
CA ILE A 451 -14.66 7.81 -25.50
C ILE A 451 -14.49 6.87 -26.70
N ASP A 452 -13.97 7.38 -27.81
CA ASP A 452 -13.81 6.62 -29.05
C ASP A 452 -12.66 7.26 -29.82
N THR A 453 -11.78 6.43 -30.37
CA THR A 453 -10.57 6.88 -31.07
C THR A 453 -10.87 7.78 -32.27
N LYS A 454 -12.07 7.66 -32.88
CA LYS A 454 -12.48 8.51 -34.01
C LYS A 454 -12.68 9.99 -33.63
N PHE A 455 -12.79 10.30 -32.34
CA PHE A 455 -12.98 11.66 -31.84
C PHE A 455 -11.66 12.34 -31.43
N PHE A 456 -10.52 11.67 -31.54
CA PHE A 456 -9.23 12.34 -31.47
C PHE A 456 -9.04 13.30 -32.66
N PRO A 457 -8.20 14.34 -32.51
CA PRO A 457 -7.75 15.12 -33.66
C PRO A 457 -7.07 14.21 -34.69
N LYS A 458 -7.20 14.57 -35.97
CA LYS A 458 -6.46 13.87 -37.05
C LYS A 458 -5.06 14.45 -37.22
N TYR A 459 -4.92 15.74 -36.98
CA TYR A 459 -3.64 16.45 -36.98
C TYR A 459 -3.62 17.48 -35.87
N PHE A 460 -2.42 17.82 -35.37
CA PHE A 460 -2.24 19.00 -34.54
C PHE A 460 -0.88 19.67 -34.75
N ASP A 461 -0.87 21.00 -34.75
CA ASP A 461 0.35 21.81 -34.65
C ASP A 461 0.70 22.01 -33.15
N VAL A 462 1.99 22.10 -32.80
CA VAL A 462 2.47 22.33 -31.42
C VAL A 462 3.25 23.64 -31.35
N PHE A 463 2.94 24.46 -30.35
CA PHE A 463 3.56 25.76 -30.17
C PHE A 463 4.15 25.94 -28.76
N SER A 464 5.35 26.51 -28.71
CA SER A 464 5.96 27.07 -27.50
C SER A 464 5.65 28.56 -27.36
N TYR A 465 5.87 29.09 -26.16
CA TYR A 465 5.74 30.50 -25.84
C TYR A 465 7.01 30.98 -25.16
N SER A 466 7.59 32.04 -25.72
CA SER A 466 8.78 32.70 -25.18
C SER A 466 8.80 34.17 -25.61
N ASP A 467 9.27 35.06 -24.75
CA ASP A 467 9.42 36.49 -25.05
C ASP A 467 8.15 37.17 -25.59
N GLY A 468 6.98 36.72 -25.11
CA GLY A 468 5.69 37.27 -25.52
C GLY A 468 5.20 36.82 -26.90
N GLN A 469 5.82 35.80 -27.51
CA GLN A 469 5.52 35.32 -28.86
C GLN A 469 5.30 33.82 -28.88
N TRP A 470 4.38 33.37 -29.75
CA TRP A 470 4.20 31.96 -30.07
C TRP A 470 5.21 31.53 -31.14
N GLN A 471 5.83 30.38 -30.96
CA GLN A 471 6.71 29.75 -31.97
C GLN A 471 6.14 28.38 -32.34
N LEU A 472 6.10 28.07 -33.63
CA LEU A 472 5.72 26.74 -34.11
C LEU A 472 6.91 25.80 -33.95
N GLU A 473 6.72 24.74 -33.17
CA GLU A 473 7.78 23.78 -32.82
C GLU A 473 7.63 22.48 -33.60
N ILE A 474 6.39 22.05 -33.78
CA ILE A 474 6.03 20.87 -34.58
C ILE A 474 4.90 21.27 -35.52
N GLU A 475 5.17 21.21 -36.81
CA GLU A 475 4.16 21.36 -37.86
C GLU A 475 3.31 20.08 -37.93
N ARG A 476 2.00 20.25 -38.12
CA ARG A 476 0.96 19.21 -38.16
C ARG A 476 1.44 17.86 -38.66
N GLU A 477 1.53 16.91 -37.75
CA GLU A 477 1.70 15.50 -38.07
C GLU A 477 0.35 14.78 -38.02
N VAL A 478 0.21 13.72 -38.83
CA VAL A 478 -0.95 12.82 -38.69
C VAL A 478 -0.85 12.15 -37.33
N VAL A 479 -1.89 12.28 -36.52
CA VAL A 479 -1.91 11.74 -35.15
C VAL A 479 -1.66 10.23 -35.13
N GLU A 480 -2.17 9.49 -36.12
CA GLU A 480 -1.90 8.05 -36.25
C GLU A 480 -0.45 7.70 -36.68
N GLN A 481 0.34 8.66 -37.17
CA GLN A 481 1.74 8.46 -37.56
C GLN A 481 2.72 8.84 -36.45
N LEU A 482 2.26 9.57 -35.43
CA LEU A 482 3.07 9.87 -34.26
C LEU A 482 3.32 8.61 -33.43
N LYS A 483 4.49 8.54 -32.80
CA LYS A 483 4.73 7.52 -31.79
C LYS A 483 3.93 7.86 -30.53
N TYR A 484 3.08 6.95 -30.09
CA TYR A 484 2.28 7.11 -28.88
C TYR A 484 2.22 5.82 -28.07
N THR A 485 1.88 5.96 -26.80
CA THR A 485 1.32 4.86 -26.01
C THR A 485 -0.18 5.01 -25.93
N GLU A 486 -0.91 3.89 -25.96
CA GLU A 486 -2.37 3.87 -25.93
C GLU A 486 -2.83 2.97 -24.80
N TYR A 487 -3.83 3.46 -24.07
CA TYR A 487 -4.45 2.71 -23.00
C TYR A 487 -5.97 2.82 -23.12
N THR A 488 -6.62 1.68 -23.34
CA THR A 488 -8.09 1.59 -23.45
C THR A 488 -8.64 0.88 -22.23
N TRP A 489 -9.70 1.43 -21.64
CA TRP A 489 -10.38 0.84 -20.50
C TRP A 489 -11.89 0.95 -20.65
N LYS A 490 -12.60 0.11 -19.89
CA LYS A 490 -14.06 0.11 -19.83
C LYS A 490 -14.52 0.50 -18.44
N TYR A 491 -15.43 1.47 -18.37
CA TYR A 491 -16.07 1.88 -17.12
C TYR A 491 -17.58 1.93 -17.31
N GLN A 492 -18.33 1.19 -16.48
CA GLN A 492 -19.79 1.08 -16.57
C GLN A 492 -20.30 0.76 -17.98
N GLY A 493 -19.62 -0.16 -18.67
CA GLY A 493 -20.00 -0.56 -20.02
C GLY A 493 -19.50 0.34 -21.15
N LYS A 494 -18.92 1.50 -20.86
CA LYS A 494 -18.41 2.45 -21.87
C LYS A 494 -16.90 2.36 -21.98
N GLU A 495 -16.40 2.28 -23.20
CA GLU A 495 -14.97 2.32 -23.48
C GLU A 495 -14.47 3.77 -23.49
N SER A 496 -13.21 3.94 -23.12
CA SER A 496 -12.48 5.19 -23.23
C SER A 496 -11.02 4.85 -23.48
N THR A 497 -10.35 5.72 -24.23
CA THR A 497 -8.97 5.53 -24.67
C THR A 497 -8.18 6.78 -24.35
N ALA A 498 -6.98 6.60 -23.80
CA ALA A 498 -5.99 7.65 -23.62
C ALA A 498 -4.81 7.39 -24.56
N ARG A 499 -4.28 8.44 -25.17
CA ARG A 499 -3.08 8.41 -26.00
C ARG A 499 -2.07 9.43 -25.51
N THR A 500 -0.84 9.00 -25.28
CA THR A 500 0.27 9.85 -24.87
C THR A 500 1.29 9.94 -25.99
N TYR A 501 1.43 11.13 -26.58
CA TYR A 501 2.39 11.44 -27.63
C TYR A 501 3.60 12.11 -27.00
N CYS A 502 4.78 11.50 -27.10
CA CYS A 502 6.01 12.07 -26.56
C CYS A 502 6.94 12.55 -27.67
N PHE A 503 7.57 13.69 -27.46
CA PHE A 503 8.46 14.33 -28.40
C PHE A 503 9.89 13.79 -28.26
N ASP A 504 10.62 13.69 -29.38
CA ASP A 504 12.03 13.27 -29.37
C ASP A 504 12.91 14.22 -28.57
N LYS A 505 12.56 15.51 -28.56
CA LYS A 505 13.16 16.55 -27.73
C LYS A 505 12.08 17.30 -26.99
N PRO A 506 12.27 17.62 -25.70
CA PRO A 506 11.32 18.43 -24.98
C PRO A 506 11.14 19.82 -25.61
N ILE A 507 9.89 20.27 -25.69
CA ILE A 507 9.52 21.59 -26.21
C ILE A 507 9.68 22.62 -25.10
N LYS A 508 10.67 23.48 -25.23
CA LYS A 508 10.95 24.54 -24.25
C LYS A 508 9.90 25.62 -24.32
N THR A 509 9.37 26.02 -23.18
CA THR A 509 8.34 27.06 -23.09
C THR A 509 8.32 27.67 -21.69
N THR A 510 7.86 28.91 -21.54
CA THR A 510 7.91 29.64 -20.26
C THR A 510 6.72 29.38 -19.36
N ASP A 511 5.53 29.84 -19.72
CA ASP A 511 4.33 29.86 -18.87
C ASP A 511 3.08 29.46 -19.65
N LYS A 512 3.22 29.26 -20.97
CA LYS A 512 2.12 28.86 -21.84
C LYS A 512 2.55 27.76 -22.78
N PHE A 513 1.60 26.95 -23.21
CA PHE A 513 1.81 25.96 -24.25
C PHE A 513 0.53 25.86 -25.06
N LYS A 514 0.60 25.61 -26.36
CA LYS A 514 -0.60 25.54 -27.19
C LYS A 514 -0.51 24.44 -28.23
N ILE A 515 -1.65 23.82 -28.49
CA ILE A 515 -1.84 23.04 -29.71
C ILE A 515 -2.99 23.60 -30.55
N GLU A 516 -2.88 23.45 -31.86
CA GLU A 516 -3.97 23.72 -32.80
C GLU A 516 -4.44 22.41 -33.40
N VAL A 517 -5.72 22.09 -33.21
CA VAL A 517 -6.28 20.79 -33.61
C VAL A 517 -7.08 20.86 -34.91
N TYR A 518 -6.98 19.79 -35.71
CA TYR A 518 -7.65 19.65 -37.01
C TYR A 518 -8.45 18.35 -37.08
N ILE A 519 -9.67 18.49 -37.59
CA ILE A 519 -10.69 17.44 -37.59
C ILE A 519 -10.39 16.42 -38.68
N GLY A 520 -10.64 15.15 -38.34
CA GLY A 520 -10.59 14.05 -39.28
C GLY A 520 -11.93 13.73 -39.92
N ASN A 521 -12.19 12.44 -40.09
CA ASN A 521 -13.36 11.94 -40.82
C ASN A 521 -14.67 12.02 -40.00
N SER A 522 -14.58 12.21 -38.68
CA SER A 522 -15.72 12.22 -37.74
C SER A 522 -16.49 13.54 -37.70
N ASN A 523 -16.01 14.58 -38.41
CA ASN A 523 -16.53 15.97 -38.36
C ASN A 523 -16.55 16.61 -36.95
N LEU A 524 -15.97 15.95 -35.94
CA LEU A 524 -15.99 16.37 -34.54
C LEU A 524 -14.74 15.85 -33.82
N ILE A 525 -14.06 16.73 -33.11
CA ILE A 525 -13.12 16.35 -32.05
C ILE A 525 -13.86 16.41 -30.73
N ALA A 526 -13.76 15.36 -29.92
CA ALA A 526 -14.33 15.31 -28.58
C ALA A 526 -13.34 14.68 -27.61
N LEU A 527 -12.85 15.47 -26.66
CA LEU A 527 -11.85 15.04 -25.68
C LEU A 527 -12.47 15.09 -24.28
N LYS A 528 -12.21 14.06 -23.50
CA LYS A 528 -12.52 14.03 -22.08
C LYS A 528 -11.48 14.82 -21.31
N GLU A 529 -10.23 14.41 -21.42
CA GLU A 529 -9.12 15.05 -20.70
C GLU A 529 -7.99 15.33 -21.67
N ILE A 530 -7.21 16.36 -21.38
CA ILE A 530 -5.94 16.63 -22.03
C ILE A 530 -4.92 17.06 -20.98
N ASP A 531 -3.69 16.62 -21.19
CA ASP A 531 -2.60 16.89 -20.28
C ASP A 531 -1.27 17.10 -21.01
N VAL A 532 -0.33 17.79 -20.35
CA VAL A 532 1.04 17.98 -20.80
C VAL A 532 2.02 17.54 -19.72
N HIS A 533 2.96 16.67 -20.07
CA HIS A 533 3.92 16.11 -19.12
C HIS A 533 5.22 16.91 -19.17
N PHE A 534 5.66 17.45 -18.04
CA PHE A 534 6.96 18.09 -17.88
C PHE A 534 7.54 17.83 -16.50
N ASN A 535 8.87 17.97 -16.38
CA ASN A 535 9.57 17.72 -15.13
C ASN A 535 9.19 18.76 -14.06
N ARG A 536 8.97 18.30 -12.83
CA ARG A 536 8.61 19.10 -11.66
C ARG A 536 9.73 19.08 -10.61
N SER A 537 10.99 19.22 -11.02
CA SER A 537 12.21 19.11 -10.20
C SER A 537 12.13 19.82 -8.83
N LYS A 538 11.52 21.02 -8.75
CA LYS A 538 11.34 21.71 -7.47
C LYS A 538 10.39 20.96 -6.53
N VAL A 539 9.24 20.53 -7.05
CA VAL A 539 8.25 19.77 -6.27
C VAL A 539 8.83 18.40 -5.91
N GLU A 540 9.59 17.79 -6.81
CA GLU A 540 10.31 16.54 -6.57
C GLU A 540 11.20 16.65 -5.32
N GLN A 541 12.08 17.66 -5.27
CA GLN A 541 12.97 17.91 -4.14
C GLN A 541 12.20 18.18 -2.85
N GLU A 542 11.14 18.99 -2.90
CA GLU A 542 10.30 19.29 -1.74
C GLU A 542 9.64 18.03 -1.16
N LEU A 543 9.12 17.13 -2.02
CA LEU A 543 8.48 15.89 -1.59
C LEU A 543 9.50 14.87 -1.05
N LEU A 544 10.68 14.78 -1.65
CA LEU A 544 11.76 13.94 -1.15
C LEU A 544 12.28 14.42 0.21
N ALA A 545 12.34 15.74 0.42
CA ALA A 545 12.81 16.34 1.66
C ALA A 545 11.90 16.06 2.87
N ILE A 546 10.59 15.81 2.65
CA ILE A 546 9.65 15.38 3.71
C ILE A 546 10.17 14.13 4.43
N TYR A 547 10.83 13.25 3.68
CA TYR A 547 11.28 11.94 4.13
C TYR A 547 12.80 11.86 4.30
N GLU A 548 13.52 12.98 4.31
CA GLU A 548 14.98 12.96 4.37
C GLU A 548 15.54 12.28 5.64
N ASN A 549 14.84 12.42 6.78
CA ASN A 549 15.19 11.77 8.04
C ASN A 549 14.83 10.28 8.11
N TRP A 550 14.28 9.71 7.03
CA TRP A 550 14.00 8.27 6.90
C TRP A 550 15.11 7.50 6.18
N LYS A 551 16.15 8.20 5.70
CA LYS A 551 17.32 7.56 5.09
C LYS A 551 17.90 6.51 6.05
N PRO A 552 18.26 5.31 5.56
CA PRO A 552 18.92 4.32 6.40
C PRO A 552 20.23 4.92 6.94
N ASN A 553 20.55 4.63 8.21
CA ASN A 553 21.84 5.01 8.77
C ASN A 553 22.95 4.30 7.97
N PRO A 554 23.99 5.01 7.52
CA PRO A 554 25.06 4.46 6.68
C PRO A 554 25.91 3.39 7.36
#